data_AF-A0A974P487-F1
#
_entry.id   AF-A0A974P487-F1
#
_cell.length_a   1.000
_cell.length_b   1.000
_cell.length_c   1.000
_cell.angle_alpha   90.00
_cell.angle_beta   90.00
_cell.angle_gamma   90.00
#
_symmetry.space_group_name_H-M   'P 1'
#
loop_
_entity.id
_entity.type
_entity.pdbx_description
1 polymer ?
#
loop_
_entity_poly.entity_id
_entity_poly.type
_entity_poly.pdbx_seq_one_letter_code
_entity_poly.pdbx_strand_id
1 'polypeptide(L)' 'MRRPLLAAALAVLALAAQVSAAGAATISAVIDQGVRISLPAGARDVMVGNPAIADINVVDSRTAVIQGAATASPI' A
#
# COMPACT_ATOMS: atom_id res chain seq x y z
N MET A 1 -0.12 -3.55 45.37
CA MET A 1 0.46 -2.72 44.28
C MET A 1 0.71 -3.45 42.96
N ARG A 2 0.62 -4.79 42.87
CA ARG A 2 0.96 -5.54 41.63
C ARG A 2 -0.17 -5.62 40.59
N ARG A 3 -1.43 -5.56 41.03
CA ARG A 3 -2.63 -5.62 40.16
C ARG A 3 -2.75 -4.47 39.15
N PRO A 4 -2.46 -3.19 39.48
CA PRO A 4 -2.53 -2.12 38.48
C PRO A 4 -1.42 -2.23 37.42
N LEU A 5 -0.25 -2.76 37.78
CA LEU A 5 0.86 -2.98 36.83
C LEU A 5 0.51 -4.06 35.79
N LEU A 6 -0.16 -5.13 36.21
CA LEU A 6 -0.66 -6.17 35.31
C LEU A 6 -1.73 -5.65 34.35
N ALA A 7 -2.65 -4.80 34.83
CA ALA A 7 -3.67 -4.19 33.98
C ALA A 7 -3.07 -3.23 32.94
N ALA A 8 -2.08 -2.43 33.35
CA ALA A 8 -1.36 -1.54 32.44
C ALA A 8 -0.57 -2.31 31.37
N ALA A 9 0.10 -3.40 31.74
CA ALA A 9 0.82 -4.24 30.80
C ALA A 9 -0.10 -4.89 29.75
N LEU A 10 -1.29 -5.35 30.17
CA LEU A 10 -2.29 -5.91 29.25
C LEU A 10 -2.80 -4.86 28.25
N ALA A 11 -3.02 -3.62 28.71
CA ALA A 11 -3.48 -2.53 27.86
C ALA A 11 -2.46 -2.15 26.78
N VAL A 12 -1.16 -2.14 27.12
CA VAL A 12 -0.09 -1.90 26.15
C VAL A 12 0.01 -3.04 25.12
N LEU A 13 -0.12 -4.29 25.56
CA LEU A 13 -0.06 -5.45 24.67
C LEU A 13 -1.26 -5.48 23.70
N ALA A 14 -2.46 -5.10 24.16
CA ALA A 14 -3.64 -4.98 23.32
C ALA A 14 -3.50 -3.90 22.24
N LEU A 15 -2.81 -2.79 22.54
CA LEU A 15 -2.55 -1.74 21.56
C LEU A 15 -1.51 -2.17 20.52
N ALA A 16 -0.52 -2.97 20.92
CA ALA A 16 0.49 -3.53 20.01
C ALA A 16 -0.08 -4.59 19.05
N ALA A 17 -1.22 -5.20 19.36
CA ALA A 17 -1.86 -6.19 18.50
C ALA A 17 -2.63 -5.58 17.30
N GLN A 18 -2.74 -4.25 17.22
CA GLN A 18 -3.41 -3.53 16.12
C GLN A 18 -2.57 -3.44 14.83
N VAL A 19 -1.50 -4.22 14.69
CA VAL A 19 -0.75 -4.33 13.44
C VAL A 19 -1.67 -4.98 12.41
N SER A 20 -2.30 -4.15 11.58
CA SER A 20 -3.12 -4.61 10.46
C SER A 20 -2.25 -5.48 9.56
N ALA A 21 -2.70 -6.71 9.32
CA ALA A 21 -2.07 -7.58 8.33
C ALA A 21 -2.07 -6.83 6.99
N ALA A 22 -0.89 -6.60 6.42
CA ALA A 22 -0.74 -6.06 5.09
C ALA A 22 -1.25 -7.11 4.09
N GLY A 23 -2.56 -7.09 3.83
CA GLY A 23 -3.19 -7.91 2.81
C GLY A 23 -2.80 -7.40 1.43
N ALA A 24 -2.49 -8.33 0.52
CA ALA A 24 -2.30 -7.99 -0.89
C ALA A 24 -3.64 -7.44 -1.43
N ALA A 25 -3.67 -6.14 -1.73
CA ALA A 25 -4.81 -5.51 -2.37
C ALA A 25 -4.69 -5.65 -3.89
N THR A 26 -5.72 -6.19 -4.54
CA THR A 26 -5.81 -6.23 -6.00
C THR A 26 -6.37 -4.91 -6.51
N ILE A 27 -5.70 -4.30 -7.47
CA ILE A 27 -6.13 -3.06 -8.12
C ILE A 27 -6.33 -3.36 -9.60
N SER A 28 -7.50 -3.01 -10.15
CA SER A 28 -7.80 -3.14 -11.57
C SER A 28 -7.74 -1.76 -12.22
N ALA A 29 -6.86 -1.58 -13.21
CA ALA A 29 -6.80 -0.40 -14.06
C ALA A 29 -7.26 -0.79 -15.46
N VAL A 30 -8.24 -0.07 -16.00
CA VAL A 30 -8.67 -0.23 -17.40
C VAL A 30 -7.60 0.39 -18.30
N ILE A 31 -7.38 -0.21 -19.47
CA ILE A 31 -6.48 0.34 -20.49
C ILE A 31 -6.84 1.80 -20.78
N ASP A 32 -5.81 2.64 -20.92
CA ASP A 32 -5.90 4.08 -21.16
C ASP A 32 -6.58 4.87 -20.04
N GLN A 33 -6.82 4.24 -18.88
CA GLN A 33 -7.37 4.90 -17.70
C GLN A 33 -6.38 4.87 -16.53
N GLY A 34 -6.40 5.95 -15.75
CA GLY A 34 -5.61 6.09 -14.54
C GLY A 34 -6.44 5.80 -13.29
N VAL A 35 -5.89 5.00 -12.38
CA VAL A 35 -6.44 4.74 -11.05
C VAL A 35 -5.51 5.35 -10.02
N ARG A 36 -6.03 6.25 -9.19
CA ARG A 36 -5.29 6.76 -8.03
C ARG A 36 -5.35 5.75 -6.90
N ILE A 37 -4.19 5.47 -6.32
CA ILE A 37 -4.06 4.61 -5.14
C ILE A 37 -3.37 5.35 -4.01
N SER A 38 -3.75 5.01 -2.78
CA SER A 38 -3.06 5.48 -1.60
C SER A 38 -1.91 4.54 -1.26
N LEU A 39 -0.73 5.12 -1.06
CA LEU A 39 0.43 4.39 -0.58
C LEU A 39 0.36 4.28 0.96
N PRO A 40 0.72 3.12 1.54
CA PRO A 40 0.80 2.97 2.98
C PRO A 40 1.72 4.02 3.62
N ALA A 41 1.38 4.45 4.84
CA ALA A 41 2.23 5.36 5.58
C ALA A 41 3.62 4.73 5.79
N GLY A 42 4.68 5.46 5.39
CA GLY A 42 6.06 4.98 5.47
C GLY A 42 6.51 4.14 4.26
N ALA A 43 5.69 4.04 3.20
CA ALA A 43 6.13 3.51 1.91
C ALA A 43 7.37 4.30 1.43
N ARG A 44 8.44 3.57 1.12
CA ARG A 44 9.72 4.16 0.69
C ARG A 44 9.97 3.95 -0.79
N ASP A 45 9.59 2.77 -1.27
CA ASP A 45 9.88 2.30 -2.61
C ASP A 45 8.59 1.79 -3.26
N VAL A 46 8.51 1.94 -4.58
CA VAL A 46 7.49 1.34 -5.43
C VAL A 46 8.21 0.42 -6.41
N MET A 47 7.90 -0.87 -6.34
CA MET A 47 8.49 -1.86 -7.24
C MET A 47 7.45 -2.32 -8.25
N VAL A 48 7.80 -2.22 -9.54
CA VAL A 48 6.96 -2.67 -10.64
C VAL A 48 7.47 -4.02 -11.12
N GLY A 49 6.66 -5.07 -10.95
CA GLY A 49 7.03 -6.42 -11.37
C GLY A 49 7.05 -6.60 -12.89
N ASN A 50 6.03 -6.06 -13.59
CA ASN A 50 5.96 -6.07 -15.04
C ASN A 50 5.56 -4.67 -15.55
N PRO A 51 6.51 -3.84 -16.01
CA PRO A 51 6.20 -2.49 -16.51
C PRO A 51 5.54 -2.49 -17.90
N ALA A 52 5.51 -3.61 -18.63
CA ALA A 52 4.90 -3.66 -19.96
C ALA A 52 3.36 -3.64 -19.95
N ILE A 53 2.73 -3.87 -18.78
CA ILE A 53 1.26 -3.92 -18.61
C ILE A 53 0.69 -2.72 -17.86
N ALA A 54 1.55 -1.94 -17.18
CA ALA A 54 1.12 -0.80 -16.40
C ALA A 54 2.26 0.20 -16.18
N ASP A 55 1.93 1.47 -16.29
CA ASP A 55 2.79 2.59 -15.92
C ASP A 55 2.40 3.09 -14.53
N ILE A 56 3.38 3.44 -13.70
CA ILE A 56 3.16 4.01 -12.38
C ILE A 56 3.83 5.37 -12.27
N ASN A 57 3.04 6.37 -11.87
CA ASN A 57 3.54 7.69 -11.52
C ASN A 57 3.34 7.95 -10.03
N VAL A 58 4.43 8.20 -9.30
CA VAL A 58 4.37 8.58 -7.88
C VAL A 58 4.15 10.08 -7.79
N VAL A 59 2.99 10.49 -7.31
CA VAL A 59 2.60 11.90 -7.21
C VAL A 59 3.17 12.51 -5.94
N ASP A 60 3.07 11.79 -4.83
CA ASP A 60 3.59 12.20 -3.53
C ASP A 60 3.82 10.98 -2.62
N SER A 61 4.30 11.22 -1.39
CA SER A 61 4.61 10.19 -0.38
C SER A 61 3.47 9.24 0.00
N ARG A 62 2.23 9.57 -0.36
CA ARG A 62 1.01 8.81 -0.04
C ARG A 62 0.12 8.55 -1.26
N THR A 63 0.54 8.97 -2.45
CA THR A 63 -0.29 8.87 -3.65
C THR A 63 0.51 8.43 -4.85
N ALA A 64 0.01 7.41 -5.55
CA ALA A 64 0.47 7.03 -6.87
C ALA A 64 -0.72 6.92 -7.83
N VAL A 65 -0.44 7.10 -9.12
CA VAL A 65 -1.37 6.82 -10.21
C VAL A 65 -0.87 5.61 -10.96
N ILE A 66 -1.72 4.60 -11.13
CA ILE A 66 -1.48 3.44 -11.98
C ILE A 66 -2.26 3.64 -13.26
N GLN A 67 -1.61 3.56 -14.41
CA GLN A 67 -2.25 3.61 -15.70
C GLN A 67 -2.18 2.23 -16.35
N GLY A 68 -3.32 1.74 -16.85
CA GLY A 68 -3.34 0.51 -17.64
C GLY A 68 -2.68 0.76 -18.99
N ALA A 69 -1.57 0.06 -19.26
CA ALA A 69 -0.89 0.17 -20.54
C ALA A 69 -1.52 -0.82 -21.54
N ALA A 70 -1.97 -0.32 -22.68
CA ALA A 70 -2.12 -1.18 -23.85
C ALA A 70 -0.71 -1.57 -24.28
N THR A 71 -0.37 -2.87 -24.17
CA THR A 71 0.85 -3.52 -24.68
C THR A 71 1.74 -2.63 -25.54
N ALA A 72 3.00 -2.44 -25.11
CA ALA A 72 4.03 -1.64 -25.79
C ALA A 72 3.83 -1.59 -27.32
N SER A 73 3.43 -0.42 -27.81
CA SER A 73 3.32 -0.18 -29.25
C SER A 73 4.66 -0.51 -29.92
N PRO A 74 4.68 -1.35 -30.98
CA PRO A 74 5.90 -1.56 -31.73
C PRO A 74 6.19 -0.24 -32.47
N ILE A 75 7.23 0.46 -32.04
CA ILE A 75 7.89 1.51 -32.83
C ILE A 75 9.16 0.95 -33.44
#